data_AF-K2DNR7-F1
#
_entry.id   AF-K2DNR7-F1
#
_cell.length_a   1.000
_cell.length_b   1.000
_cell.length_c   1.000
_cell.angle_alpha   90.00
_cell.angle_beta   90.00
_cell.angle_gamma   90.00
#
_symmetry.space_group_name_H-M   'P 1'
#
loop_
_entity.id
_entity.type
_entity.pdbx_description
1 polymer ?
#
loop_
_entity_poly.entity_id
_entity_poly.type
_entity_poly.pdbx_seq_one_letter_code
_entity_poly.pdbx_strand_id
1 'polypeptide(L)'
;MWVRLPPAPPLTFYVRMSLMVTIDTSLVRNILTNEQSYTQNQADLLTRDINPLQNELEETLSNWMQDRTITNYNVEGLNMNHLIQNNNRNFIPALGLLNKLLDTEKIPSEVRKKWIENLIASTKIDFTVDK
;
A
#
# COMPACT_ATOMS: atom_id res chain seq x y z
N MET A 1 25.70 -53.77 5.17
CA MET A 1 26.00 -52.54 4.39
C MET A 1 24.83 -51.60 4.65
N TRP A 2 24.98 -50.64 5.58
CA TRP A 2 23.87 -49.77 6.01
C TRP A 2 24.03 -48.40 5.35
N VAL A 3 23.06 -48.02 4.51
CA VAL A 3 23.01 -46.70 3.87
C VAL A 3 22.52 -45.70 4.92
N ARG A 4 23.39 -44.81 5.38
CA ARG A 4 22.97 -43.67 6.20
C ARG A 4 22.21 -42.70 5.30
N LEU A 5 20.89 -42.63 5.49
CA LEU A 5 20.08 -41.52 4.96
C LEU A 5 20.55 -40.21 5.61
N PRO A 6 20.67 -39.10 4.85
CA PRO A 6 21.00 -37.81 5.43
C PRO A 6 19.91 -37.35 6.41
N PRO A 7 20.26 -36.58 7.46
CA PRO A 7 19.26 -36.02 8.36
C PRO A 7 18.31 -35.11 7.57
N ALA A 8 17.01 -35.25 7.85
CA ALA A 8 16.01 -34.34 7.31
C ALA A 8 16.38 -32.89 7.66
N PRO A 9 16.30 -31.94 6.72
CA PRO A 9 16.55 -30.54 7.03
C PRO A 9 15.56 -30.06 8.10
N PRO A 10 15.97 -29.15 9.01
CA PRO A 10 15.06 -28.58 10.00
C PRO A 10 13.88 -27.90 9.29
N LEU A 11 12.70 -27.98 9.90
CA LEU A 11 11.43 -27.40 9.43
C LEU A 11 11.42 -25.85 9.44
N THR A 12 12.52 -25.20 9.09
CA THR A 12 12.64 -23.73 9.02
C THR A 12 12.31 -23.17 7.64
N PHE A 13 11.85 -24.00 6.70
CA PHE A 13 11.43 -23.54 5.38
C PHE A 13 9.95 -23.83 5.13
N TYR A 14 9.23 -22.76 4.78
CA TYR A 14 7.84 -22.70 4.31
C TYR A 14 6.73 -22.69 5.37
N VAL A 15 6.83 -21.77 6.34
CA VAL A 15 5.65 -20.94 6.67
C VAL A 15 5.83 -19.58 6.01
N ARG A 16 6.03 -19.58 4.69
CA ARG A 16 5.40 -18.54 3.87
C ARG A 16 3.97 -19.03 3.63
N MET A 17 3.24 -19.26 4.72
CA MET A 17 1.80 -19.13 4.69
C MET A 17 1.63 -17.71 4.16
N SER A 18 1.21 -17.60 2.91
CA SER A 18 0.46 -16.44 2.47
C SER A 18 -0.73 -16.34 3.43
N LEU A 19 -0.49 -15.79 4.61
CA LEU A 19 -1.46 -15.00 5.32
C LEU A 19 -1.81 -13.95 4.28
N MET A 20 -2.82 -14.24 3.45
CA MET A 20 -3.66 -13.18 2.92
C MET A 20 -4.04 -12.43 4.17
N VAL A 21 -3.34 -11.33 4.45
CA VAL A 21 -3.65 -10.49 5.60
C VAL A 21 -5.04 -10.03 5.29
N THR A 22 -6.04 -10.69 5.90
CA THR A 22 -7.42 -10.37 5.65
C THR A 22 -7.59 -9.01 6.29
N ILE A 23 -7.48 -7.98 5.48
CA ILE A 23 -7.50 -6.60 5.95
C ILE A 23 -8.81 -6.44 6.70
N ASP A 24 -8.72 -6.11 7.98
CA ASP A 24 -9.90 -5.82 8.76
C ASP A 24 -10.45 -4.47 8.30
N THR A 25 -11.29 -4.53 7.27
CA THR A 25 -11.94 -3.38 6.66
C THR A 25 -12.77 -2.60 7.67
N SER A 26 -13.27 -3.27 8.72
CA SER A 26 -14.04 -2.60 9.77
C SER A 26 -13.12 -1.75 10.63
N LEU A 27 -11.94 -2.25 10.97
CA LEU A 27 -10.93 -1.52 11.72
C LEU A 27 -10.40 -0.33 10.92
N VAL A 28 -10.08 -0.52 9.63
CA VAL A 28 -9.65 0.58 8.74
C VAL A 28 -10.73 1.65 8.64
N ARG A 29 -11.99 1.26 8.42
CA ARG A 29 -13.12 2.19 8.38
C ARG A 29 -13.25 2.98 9.67
N ASN A 30 -13.10 2.32 10.81
CA ASN A 30 -13.19 2.95 12.13
C ASN A 30 -12.08 3.98 12.37
N ILE A 31 -10.85 3.68 11.93
CA ILE A 31 -9.73 4.63 11.99
C ILE A 31 -10.00 5.83 11.07
N LEU A 32 -10.47 5.59 9.84
CA LEU A 32 -10.79 6.66 8.89
C LEU A 32 -11.86 7.60 9.45
N THR A 33 -12.92 7.07 10.06
CA THR A 33 -14.01 7.89 10.59
C THR A 33 -13.65 8.59 11.90
N ASN A 34 -12.97 7.90 12.82
CA ASN A 34 -12.75 8.42 14.17
C ASN A 34 -11.44 9.19 14.33
N GLU A 35 -10.36 8.73 13.70
CA GLU A 35 -9.04 9.36 13.83
C GLU A 35 -8.80 10.39 12.72
N GLN A 36 -9.30 10.13 11.51
CA GLN A 36 -9.02 10.98 10.34
C GLN A 36 -10.22 11.83 9.89
N SER A 37 -11.31 11.85 10.67
CA SER A 37 -12.51 12.67 10.43
C SER A 37 -13.15 12.48 9.05
N TYR A 38 -12.97 11.32 8.40
CA TYR A 38 -13.67 11.02 7.17
C TYR A 38 -15.15 10.72 7.44
N THR A 39 -16.00 11.07 6.48
CA THR A 39 -17.39 10.60 6.49
C THR A 39 -17.45 9.08 6.26
N GLN A 40 -18.49 8.41 6.76
CA GLN A 40 -18.67 6.96 6.53
C GLN A 40 -18.60 6.59 5.04
N ASN A 41 -19.21 7.40 4.18
CA ASN A 41 -19.17 7.18 2.73
C ASN A 41 -17.74 7.26 2.16
N GLN A 42 -16.93 8.22 2.62
CA GLN A 42 -15.53 8.31 2.19
C GLN A 42 -14.71 7.14 2.72
N ALA A 43 -14.93 6.75 3.98
CA ALA A 43 -14.27 5.60 4.58
C ALA A 43 -14.59 4.30 3.82
N ASP A 44 -15.84 4.11 3.39
CA ASP A 44 -16.25 2.96 2.59
C ASP A 44 -15.57 2.91 1.22
N LEU A 45 -15.53 4.05 0.53
CA LEU A 45 -14.89 4.14 -0.79
C LEU A 45 -13.40 3.84 -0.70
N LEU A 46 -12.71 4.41 0.30
CA LEU A 46 -11.29 4.18 0.53
C LEU A 46 -11.00 2.73 0.93
N THR A 47 -11.86 2.14 1.78
CA THR A 47 -11.73 0.75 2.20
C THR A 47 -11.95 -0.22 1.04
N ARG A 48 -12.85 0.11 0.11
CA ARG A 48 -13.05 -0.65 -1.13
C ARG A 48 -11.84 -0.55 -2.07
N ASP A 49 -11.21 0.62 -2.17
CA ASP A 49 -10.06 0.84 -3.06
C ASP A 49 -8.81 0.07 -2.65
N ILE A 50 -8.68 -0.27 -1.37
CA ILE A 50 -7.59 -1.08 -0.83
C ILE A 50 -7.92 -2.58 -0.77
N ASN A 51 -9.10 -3.01 -1.23
CA ASN A 51 -9.49 -4.43 -1.21
C ASN A 51 -9.87 -4.92 -2.62
N PRO A 52 -9.13 -5.89 -3.21
CA PRO A 52 -7.99 -6.61 -2.64
C PRO A 52 -6.71 -5.75 -2.66
N LEU A 53 -5.92 -5.86 -1.59
CA LEU A 53 -4.59 -5.26 -1.52
C LEU A 53 -3.57 -6.23 -2.12
N GLN A 54 -2.62 -5.70 -2.89
CA GLN A 54 -1.50 -6.48 -3.37
C GLN A 54 -0.60 -6.88 -2.19
N ASN A 55 -0.13 -8.13 -2.18
CA ASN A 55 0.67 -8.71 -1.09
C ASN A 55 1.83 -7.83 -0.64
N GLU A 56 2.43 -7.07 -1.56
CA GLU A 56 3.59 -6.22 -1.32
C GLU A 56 3.27 -5.00 -0.43
N LEU A 57 1.99 -4.62 -0.35
CA LEU A 57 1.50 -3.51 0.47
C LEU A 57 0.88 -3.97 1.79
N GLU A 58 0.64 -5.27 1.97
CA GLU A 58 0.03 -5.82 3.19
C GLU A 58 0.87 -5.53 4.43
N GLU A 59 2.19 -5.69 4.34
CA GLU A 59 3.11 -5.38 5.44
C GLU A 59 3.07 -3.89 5.79
N THR A 60 3.03 -3.03 4.77
CA THR A 60 2.97 -1.57 4.95
C THR A 60 1.67 -1.16 5.66
N LEU A 61 0.54 -1.77 5.30
CA LEU A 61 -0.73 -1.54 5.98
C LEU A 61 -0.75 -2.11 7.40
N SER A 62 -0.23 -3.32 7.59
CA SER A 62 -0.16 -3.98 8.91
C SER A 62 0.65 -3.16 9.91
N ASN A 63 1.83 -2.69 9.52
CA ASN A 63 2.69 -1.82 10.35
C ASN A 63 1.99 -0.51 10.72
N TRP A 64 1.24 0.07 9.77
CA TRP A 64 0.48 1.29 10.03
C TRP A 64 -0.74 1.04 10.95
N MET A 65 -1.40 -0.11 10.83
CA MET A 65 -2.51 -0.48 11.72
C MET A 65 -2.05 -0.72 13.16
N GLN A 66 -0.83 -1.23 13.36
CA GLN A 66 -0.27 -1.46 14.70
C GLN A 66 0.20 -0.16 15.35
N ASP A 67 1.17 0.53 14.74
CA ASP A 67 1.89 1.63 15.40
C ASP A 67 1.76 2.97 14.66
N ARG A 68 0.85 3.07 13.68
CA ARG A 68 0.70 4.24 12.78
C ARG A 68 2.00 4.62 12.05
N THR A 69 2.97 3.70 12.03
CA THR A 69 4.25 3.91 11.38
C THR A 69 4.06 3.82 9.87
N ILE A 70 4.38 4.91 9.17
CA ILE A 70 4.34 4.95 7.71
C ILE A 70 5.63 4.33 7.21
N THR A 71 5.55 3.08 6.73
CA THR A 71 6.68 2.47 6.02
C THR A 71 6.79 3.11 4.64
N ASN A 72 7.99 3.62 4.32
CA ASN A 72 8.23 4.21 3.03
C ASN A 72 8.32 3.11 1.96
N TYR A 73 7.27 2.98 1.15
CA TYR A 73 7.21 2.05 0.03
C TYR A 73 7.37 2.77 -1.31
N ASN A 74 8.13 2.17 -2.24
CA ASN A 74 8.41 2.74 -3.56
C ASN A 74 7.87 1.82 -4.67
N VAL A 75 7.04 2.38 -5.55
CA VAL A 75 6.58 1.72 -6.78
C VAL A 75 7.09 2.53 -7.97
N GLU A 76 7.99 1.95 -8.75
CA GLU A 76 8.47 2.54 -10.01
C GLU A 76 8.94 4.01 -9.89
N GLY A 77 9.56 4.38 -8.76
CA GLY A 77 10.03 5.74 -8.48
C GLY A 77 9.03 6.64 -7.76
N LEU A 78 7.77 6.22 -7.63
CA LEU A 78 6.77 6.88 -6.80
C LEU A 78 6.84 6.37 -5.36
N ASN A 79 7.03 7.30 -4.43
CA ASN A 79 7.29 7.02 -3.04
C ASN A 79 6.05 7.35 -2.18
N MET A 80 5.71 6.50 -1.20
CA MET A 80 4.59 6.70 -0.28
C MET A 80 4.65 8.06 0.44
N ASN A 81 5.83 8.45 0.93
CA ASN A 81 6.03 9.75 1.57
C ASN A 81 5.80 10.91 0.59
N HIS A 82 6.15 10.75 -0.70
CA HIS A 82 5.82 11.77 -1.71
C HIS A 82 4.30 11.92 -1.88
N LEU A 83 3.55 10.80 -1.86
CA LEU A 83 2.10 10.85 -1.94
C LEU A 83 1.47 11.51 -0.71
N ILE A 84 2.01 11.23 0.48
CA ILE A 84 1.49 11.77 1.73
C ILE A 84 1.83 13.25 1.88
N GLN A 85 3.11 13.60 1.76
CA GLN A 85 3.61 14.95 2.02
C GLN A 85 3.23 15.94 0.91
N ASN A 86 3.45 15.59 -0.37
CA ASN A 86 3.30 16.57 -1.44
C ASN A 86 1.88 16.66 -1.99
N ASN A 87 1.04 15.63 -1.82
CA ASN A 87 -0.36 15.69 -2.24
C ASN A 87 -1.33 15.93 -1.07
N ASN A 88 -0.81 16.20 0.14
CA ASN A 88 -1.59 16.35 1.38
C ASN A 88 -2.61 15.19 1.56
N ARG A 89 -2.17 13.97 1.24
CA ARG A 89 -3.03 12.77 1.29
C ARG A 89 -2.75 12.00 2.56
N ASN A 90 -3.81 11.47 3.16
CA ASN A 90 -3.66 10.50 4.24
C ASN A 90 -3.10 9.17 3.70
N PHE A 91 -2.55 8.37 4.61
CA PHE A 91 -1.89 7.09 4.30
C PHE A 91 -2.76 6.13 3.49
N ILE A 92 -4.03 5.93 3.88
CA ILE A 92 -4.93 4.99 3.19
C ILE A 92 -5.22 5.39 1.73
N PRO A 93 -5.59 6.65 1.41
CA PRO A 93 -5.68 7.09 0.03
C PRO A 93 -4.39 6.89 -0.78
N ALA A 94 -3.22 7.14 -0.18
CA ALA A 94 -1.93 6.93 -0.84
C ALA A 94 -1.66 5.44 -1.10
N LEU A 95 -1.97 4.58 -0.12
CA LEU A 95 -1.89 3.13 -0.24
C LEU A 95 -2.81 2.60 -1.35
N GLY A 96 -4.04 3.09 -1.46
CA GLY A 96 -4.97 2.71 -2.53
C GLY A 96 -4.45 3.07 -3.93
N LEU A 97 -3.75 4.20 -4.07
CA LEU A 97 -3.11 4.57 -5.33
C LEU A 97 -1.96 3.63 -5.68
N LEU A 98 -1.07 3.33 -4.74
CA LEU A 98 0.01 2.37 -4.96
C LEU A 98 -0.55 0.97 -5.28
N ASN A 99 -1.62 0.56 -4.60
CA ASN A 99 -2.30 -0.70 -4.85
C ASN A 99 -2.82 -0.80 -6.29
N LYS A 100 -3.44 0.27 -6.78
CA LYS A 100 -3.90 0.37 -8.18
C LYS A 100 -2.73 0.33 -9.17
N LEU A 101 -1.60 0.97 -8.85
CA LEU A 101 -0.40 0.93 -9.70
C LEU A 101 0.24 -0.45 -9.76
N LEU A 102 0.15 -1.24 -8.69
CA LEU A 102 0.64 -2.61 -8.64
C LEU A 102 -0.30 -3.60 -9.33
N ASP A 103 -1.55 -3.22 -9.60
CA ASP A 103 -2.51 -4.03 -10.37
C ASP A 103 -2.15 -4.02 -11.87
N THR A 104 -1.18 -4.88 -12.22
CA THR A 104 -0.67 -5.03 -13.58
C THR A 104 -1.68 -5.60 -14.55
N GLU A 105 -2.68 -6.32 -14.05
CA GLU A 105 -3.74 -6.90 -14.87
C GLU A 105 -4.75 -5.84 -15.33
N LYS A 106 -5.04 -4.85 -14.48
CA LYS A 106 -6.00 -3.78 -14.82
C LYS A 106 -5.37 -2.58 -15.50
N ILE A 107 -4.10 -2.27 -15.22
CA ILE A 107 -3.45 -1.05 -15.72
C ILE A 107 -2.22 -1.39 -16.58
N PRO A 108 -2.30 -1.14 -17.91
CA PRO A 108 -1.15 -1.28 -18.81
C PRO A 108 0.02 -0.40 -18.39
N SER A 109 1.25 -0.86 -18.63
CA SER A 109 2.49 -0.18 -18.24
C SER A 109 2.57 1.28 -18.74
N GLU A 110 2.10 1.56 -19.95
CA GLU A 110 2.10 2.91 -20.53
C GLU A 110 1.17 3.88 -19.79
N VAL A 111 0.02 3.38 -19.32
CA VAL A 111 -0.94 4.18 -18.52
C VAL A 111 -0.36 4.44 -17.13
N ARG A 112 0.28 3.42 -16.55
CA ARG A 112 0.92 3.50 -15.24
C ARG A 112 2.04 4.51 -15.19
N LYS A 113 2.94 4.50 -16.18
CA LYS A 113 4.00 5.51 -16.32
C LYS A 113 3.43 6.91 -16.39
N LYS A 114 2.41 7.15 -17.22
CA LYS A 114 1.73 8.46 -17.29
C LYS A 114 1.10 8.86 -15.95
N TRP A 115 0.51 7.92 -15.23
CA TRP A 115 -0.04 8.18 -13.90
C TRP A 115 1.05 8.56 -12.90
N ILE A 116 2.16 7.84 -12.86
CA ILE A 116 3.30 8.13 -12.00
C ILE A 116 3.89 9.51 -12.36
N GLU A 117 4.10 9.77 -13.64
CA GLU A 117 4.59 11.07 -14.14
C GLU A 117 3.66 12.21 -13.73
N ASN A 118 2.35 12.05 -13.88
CA ASN A 118 1.38 13.06 -13.46
C ASN A 118 1.36 13.27 -11.94
N LEU A 119 1.47 12.19 -11.15
CA LEU A 119 1.51 12.27 -9.69
C LEU A 119 2.80 12.91 -9.18
N ILE A 120 3.90 12.75 -9.91
CA ILE A 120 5.17 13.45 -9.62
C ILE A 120 5.11 14.89 -10.14
N ALA A 121 4.54 15.13 -11.31
CA ALA A 121 4.44 16.46 -11.90
C ALA A 121 3.46 17.37 -11.15
N SER A 122 2.35 16.84 -10.63
CA SER A 122 1.39 17.59 -9.81
C SER A 122 2.02 18.11 -8.52
N THR A 123 3.13 17.50 -8.06
CA THR A 123 3.89 17.98 -6.90
C THR A 123 4.87 19.11 -7.22
N LYS A 124 5.11 19.42 -8.50
CA LYS A 124 5.93 20.57 -8.92
C LYS A 124 5.13 21.86 -9.13
N ILE A 125 3.81 21.82 -9.11
CA ILE A 125 2.95 22.98 -9.36
C ILE A 125 2.49 23.58 -8.01
N ASP A 126 3.43 24.05 -7.18
CA ASP A 126 3.07 24.90 -6.02
C ASP A 126 4.08 26.03 -5.75
N PHE A 127 4.94 26.39 -6.72
CA PHE A 127 5.82 27.57 -6.57
C PHE A 127 5.89 28.44 -7.82
N THR A 128 4.72 28.90 -8.29
CA THR A 128 4.63 30.20 -8.97
C THR A 128 3.30 30.86 -8.63
N VAL A 129 3.17 31.35 -7.39
CA VAL A 129 2.29 32.50 -7.15
C VAL A 129 3.10 33.70 -7.63
N ASP A 130 2.72 34.19 -8.82
CA ASP A 130 3.26 35.40 -9.42
C ASP A 130 3.10 36.59 -8.46
N LYS A 131 4.09 37.47 -8.50
CA LYS A 131 4.47 38.43 -7.46
C LYS A 131 3.59 39.69 -7.41
#